data_AF-A0A2M7F7T1-F1
#
_entry.id   AF-A0A2M7F7T1-F1
#
_cell.length_a   1.000
_cell.length_b   1.000
_cell.length_c   1.000
_cell.angle_alpha   90.00
_cell.angle_beta   90.00
_cell.angle_gamma   90.00
#
_symmetry.space_group_name_H-M   'P 1'
#
loop_
_entity.id
_entity.type
_entity.pdbx_description
1 polymer ?
#
loop_
_entity_poly.entity_id
_entity_poly.type
_entity_poly.pdbx_seq_one_letter_code
_entity_poly.pdbx_strand_id
1 'polypeptide(L)'
;MNSMEQFQHSVNRHHRWNLSIGWLDGIFFALGGSMISHITVLPVFLRMFTESKLTISVVHSLTMIGIFVPQIFSAHYIESMPMKKGMVILLGGIMRLPWLILALILPMIVQLPSPYPLVIFFSLYLIFTTGWGLIIPPWLDMMGRIILPNKRGIFLGIRFTLGRVLSIPGAILTFFIIKGFPFPYNFALCFATAFIILNLSLFFFSLTREIPYPVVKKKIALFPFLKSLPGILRRDTNFLYYNISYTLIAFTNLSLSLYSVYAVEHFHLPSSYAGIFTALFLGSQALTGLLWGAIGDRYGHKLSMVISALMSILAAL
;
A
#
# COMPACT_ATOMS: atom_id res chain seq x y z
N MET A 1 38.14 9.00 11.69
CA MET A 1 36.71 9.22 11.41
C MET A 1 35.90 8.74 12.59
N ASN A 2 35.00 9.57 13.13
CA ASN A 2 34.03 9.12 14.14
C ASN A 2 33.06 8.11 13.49
N SER A 3 32.42 7.25 14.30
CA SER A 3 31.40 6.27 13.89
C SER A 3 30.34 6.84 12.93
N MET A 4 29.91 8.09 13.15
CA MET A 4 28.96 8.79 12.27
C MET A 4 29.55 9.14 10.89
N GLU A 5 30.82 9.55 10.83
CA GLU A 5 31.50 9.83 9.56
C GLU A 5 31.72 8.54 8.75
N GLN A 6 32.07 7.43 9.43
CA GLN A 6 32.20 6.11 8.80
C GLN A 6 30.87 5.62 8.22
N PHE A 7 29.78 5.84 8.96
CA PHE A 7 28.43 5.58 8.49
C PHE A 7 28.11 6.40 7.23
N GLN A 8 28.31 7.72 7.26
CA GLN A 8 28.04 8.60 6.12
C GLN A 8 28.86 8.25 4.87
N HIS A 9 30.16 7.96 5.03
CA HIS A 9 31.02 7.53 3.94
C HIS A 9 30.53 6.22 3.30
N SER A 10 30.08 5.28 4.13
CA SER A 10 29.55 3.99 3.66
C SER A 10 28.18 4.14 2.96
N VAL A 11 27.31 5.01 3.46
CA VAL A 11 26.04 5.38 2.80
C VAL A 11 26.33 5.98 1.42
N ASN A 12 27.27 6.93 1.32
CA ASN A 12 27.69 7.52 0.04
C ASN A 12 28.18 6.45 -0.94
N ARG A 13 29.03 5.52 -0.50
CA ARG A 13 29.55 4.42 -1.33
C ARG A 13 28.44 3.53 -1.90
N HIS A 14 27.37 3.29 -1.15
CA HIS A 14 26.28 2.40 -1.57
C HIS A 14 25.04 3.13 -2.13
N HIS A 15 25.08 4.46 -2.17
CA HIS A 15 23.91 5.28 -2.49
C HIS A 15 23.27 4.94 -3.85
N ARG A 16 24.07 4.88 -4.92
CA ARG A 16 23.56 4.58 -6.28
C ARG A 16 22.90 3.21 -6.36
N TRP A 17 23.48 2.22 -5.68
CA TRP A 17 22.92 0.87 -5.59
C TRP A 17 21.58 0.86 -4.85
N ASN A 18 21.53 1.47 -3.66
CA ASN A 18 20.32 1.53 -2.85
C ASN A 18 19.19 2.32 -3.54
N LEU A 19 19.51 3.37 -4.31
CA LEU A 19 18.54 4.06 -5.15
C LEU A 19 17.94 3.14 -6.20
N SER A 20 18.77 2.50 -7.04
CA SER A 20 18.29 1.64 -8.12
C SER A 20 17.47 0.47 -7.60
N ILE A 21 17.97 -0.22 -6.57
CA ILE A 21 17.28 -1.34 -5.94
C ILE A 21 15.98 -0.87 -5.26
N GLY A 22 15.98 0.28 -4.60
CA GLY A 22 14.79 0.85 -4.00
C GLY A 22 13.75 1.29 -5.05
N TRP A 23 14.16 1.70 -6.25
CA TRP A 23 13.19 1.93 -7.34
C TRP A 23 12.62 0.62 -7.87
N LEU A 24 13.46 -0.39 -8.13
CA LEU A 24 13.01 -1.70 -8.60
C LEU A 24 12.02 -2.34 -7.62
N ASP A 25 12.34 -2.37 -6.33
CA ASP A 25 11.40 -2.83 -5.29
C ASP A 25 10.05 -2.10 -5.39
N GLY A 26 10.05 -0.77 -5.48
CA GLY A 26 8.82 0.01 -5.55
C GLY A 26 8.00 -0.23 -6.81
N ILE A 27 8.67 -0.39 -7.94
CA ILE A 27 8.05 -0.69 -9.24
C ILE A 27 7.37 -2.06 -9.18
N PHE A 28 8.10 -3.11 -8.79
CA PHE A 28 7.53 -4.46 -8.72
C PHE A 28 6.46 -4.57 -7.62
N PHE A 29 6.59 -3.85 -6.51
CA PHE A 29 5.57 -3.80 -5.47
C PHE A 29 4.27 -3.19 -6.00
N ALA A 30 4.36 -2.05 -6.71
CA ALA A 30 3.20 -1.39 -7.31
C ALA A 30 2.58 -2.24 -8.44
N LEU A 31 3.40 -2.90 -9.26
CA LEU A 31 2.95 -3.78 -10.34
C LEU A 31 2.19 -4.99 -9.79
N GLY A 32 2.74 -5.67 -8.78
CA GLY A 32 2.02 -6.77 -8.12
C GLY A 32 0.76 -6.29 -7.42
N GLY A 33 0.82 -5.11 -6.79
CA GLY A 33 -0.31 -4.47 -6.12
C GLY A 33 -1.48 -4.11 -7.04
N SER A 34 -1.25 -3.80 -8.32
CA SER A 34 -2.34 -3.50 -9.26
C SER A 34 -3.19 -4.73 -9.57
N MET A 35 -2.59 -5.92 -9.56
CA MET A 35 -3.29 -7.18 -9.80
C MET A 35 -4.22 -7.62 -8.65
N ILE A 36 -3.99 -7.09 -7.45
CA ILE A 36 -4.77 -7.32 -6.23
C ILE A 36 -5.32 -6.01 -5.68
N SER A 37 -5.67 -5.09 -6.59
CA SER A 37 -6.14 -3.76 -6.21
C SER A 37 -7.38 -3.85 -5.32
N HIS A 38 -7.27 -3.30 -4.11
CA HIS A 38 -8.35 -3.21 -3.12
C HIS A 38 -9.45 -2.20 -3.51
N ILE A 39 -9.26 -1.46 -4.61
CA ILE A 39 -10.21 -0.47 -5.12
C ILE A 39 -11.04 -1.05 -6.29
N THR A 40 -10.47 -1.97 -7.05
CA THR A 40 -11.03 -2.39 -8.34
C THR A 40 -11.13 -3.90 -8.49
N VAL A 41 -10.04 -4.64 -8.25
CA VAL A 41 -9.99 -6.10 -8.48
C VAL A 41 -10.66 -6.86 -7.35
N LEU A 42 -10.28 -6.59 -6.09
CA LEU A 42 -10.83 -7.31 -4.94
C LEU A 42 -12.33 -7.06 -4.72
N PRO A 43 -12.89 -5.84 -4.95
CA PRO A 43 -14.34 -5.64 -4.90
C PRO A 43 -15.11 -6.47 -5.92
N VAL A 44 -14.62 -6.53 -7.17
CA VAL A 44 -15.22 -7.35 -8.23
C VAL A 44 -15.08 -8.84 -7.92
N PHE A 45 -13.97 -9.27 -7.31
CA PHE A 45 -13.81 -10.63 -6.80
C PHE A 45 -14.84 -10.96 -5.70
N LEU A 46 -15.01 -10.08 -4.71
CA LEU A 46 -15.96 -10.30 -3.60
C LEU A 46 -17.40 -10.37 -4.09
N ARG A 47 -17.73 -9.66 -5.17
CA ARG A 47 -19.05 -9.70 -5.80
C ARG A 47 -19.45 -11.09 -6.29
N MET A 48 -18.47 -11.96 -6.59
CA MET A 48 -18.69 -13.37 -6.97
C MET A 48 -19.27 -14.21 -5.82
N PHE A 49 -19.17 -13.74 -4.57
CA PHE A 49 -19.60 -14.45 -3.37
C PHE A 49 -20.75 -13.77 -2.62
N THR A 50 -20.99 -12.48 -2.83
CA THR A 50 -22.01 -11.72 -2.09
C THR A 50 -22.59 -10.56 -2.90
N GLU A 51 -23.87 -10.26 -2.64
CA GLU A 51 -24.57 -9.07 -3.13
C GLU A 51 -24.47 -7.89 -2.15
N SER A 52 -23.96 -8.12 -0.94
CA SER A 52 -23.88 -7.10 0.11
C SER A 52 -22.80 -6.08 -0.23
N LYS A 53 -23.23 -4.88 -0.66
CA LYS A 53 -22.35 -3.72 -0.88
C LYS A 53 -21.54 -3.36 0.37
N LEU A 54 -22.16 -3.51 1.55
CA LEU A 54 -21.48 -3.30 2.83
C LEU A 54 -20.30 -4.26 2.97
N THR A 55 -20.51 -5.56 2.74
CA THR A 55 -19.45 -6.58 2.81
C THR A 55 -18.35 -6.31 1.80
N ILE A 56 -18.68 -5.89 0.59
CA ILE A 56 -17.68 -5.54 -0.44
C ILE A 56 -16.84 -4.34 0.02
N SER A 57 -17.47 -3.28 0.55
CA SER A 57 -16.77 -2.07 1.01
C SER A 57 -15.83 -2.30 2.20
N VAL A 58 -16.01 -3.40 2.95
CA VAL A 58 -15.11 -3.80 4.04
C VAL A 58 -13.68 -3.97 3.53
N VAL A 59 -13.45 -4.36 2.27
CA VAL A 59 -12.07 -4.53 1.75
C VAL A 59 -11.27 -3.23 1.85
N HIS A 60 -11.84 -2.09 1.48
CA HIS A 60 -11.16 -0.81 1.57
C HIS A 60 -10.95 -0.39 3.03
N SER A 61 -12.00 -0.51 3.85
CA SER A 61 -11.94 -0.17 5.28
C SER A 61 -10.89 -1.00 6.02
N LEU A 62 -10.85 -2.31 5.74
CA LEU A 62 -9.91 -3.25 6.32
C LEU A 62 -8.48 -2.97 5.84
N THR A 63 -8.31 -2.51 4.60
CA THR A 63 -7.01 -2.03 4.11
C THR A 63 -6.51 -0.88 4.97
N MET A 64 -7.34 0.14 5.19
CA MET A 64 -6.94 1.32 5.96
C MET A 64 -6.66 0.96 7.42
N ILE A 65 -7.54 0.19 8.07
CA ILE A 65 -7.36 -0.25 9.46
C ILE A 65 -6.10 -1.12 9.59
N GLY A 66 -5.94 -2.13 8.73
CA GLY A 66 -4.81 -3.04 8.73
C GLY A 66 -3.48 -2.34 8.43
N ILE A 67 -3.49 -1.24 7.67
CA ILE A 67 -2.30 -0.44 7.43
C ILE A 67 -2.01 0.50 8.60
N PHE A 68 -2.97 1.29 9.09
CA PHE A 68 -2.69 2.38 10.04
C PHE A 68 -2.59 1.94 11.50
N VAL A 69 -3.40 0.98 11.95
CA VAL A 69 -3.38 0.55 13.37
C VAL A 69 -2.04 -0.12 13.73
N PRO A 70 -1.51 -1.08 12.95
CA PRO A 70 -0.25 -1.74 13.26
C PRO A 70 0.98 -0.81 13.17
N GLN A 71 0.88 0.30 12.42
CA GLN A 71 1.96 1.28 12.34
C GLN A 71 2.32 1.89 13.70
N ILE A 72 1.33 2.12 14.57
CA ILE A 72 1.55 2.70 15.90
C ILE A 72 2.47 1.80 16.75
N PHE A 73 2.28 0.49 16.67
CA PHE A 73 3.06 -0.49 17.42
C PHE A 73 4.44 -0.71 16.80
N SER A 74 4.52 -0.83 15.47
CA SER A 74 5.80 -1.06 14.79
C SER A 74 6.73 0.14 14.89
N ALA A 75 6.23 1.38 14.81
CA ALA A 75 7.02 2.60 14.98
C ALA A 75 7.73 2.64 16.34
N HIS A 76 7.08 2.15 17.40
CA HIS A 76 7.67 2.05 18.72
C HIS A 76 8.80 1.00 18.80
N TYR A 77 8.59 -0.18 18.19
CA TYR A 77 9.52 -1.30 18.28
C TYR A 77 10.84 -1.05 17.53
N ILE A 78 10.78 -0.28 16.43
CA ILE A 78 11.90 -0.11 15.49
C ILE A 78 12.93 0.96 15.93
N GLU A 79 12.58 1.87 16.84
CA GLU A 79 13.45 3.01 17.21
C GLU A 79 14.81 2.55 17.77
N SER A 80 14.78 1.40 18.44
CA SER A 80 15.93 0.79 19.10
C SER A 80 16.73 -0.18 18.22
N MET A 81 16.30 -0.40 16.97
CA MET A 81 16.95 -1.35 16.08
C MET A 81 18.11 -0.71 15.31
N PRO A 82 19.34 -1.26 15.43
CA PRO A 82 20.49 -0.79 14.66
C PRO A 82 20.35 -1.10 13.16
N MET A 83 19.67 -2.21 12.83
CA MET A 83 19.33 -2.63 11.47
C MET A 83 17.88 -3.11 11.40
N LYS A 84 17.19 -2.80 10.31
CA LYS A 84 15.75 -3.03 10.11
C LYS A 84 15.45 -3.96 8.95
N LYS A 85 16.40 -4.15 8.03
CA LYS A 85 16.26 -4.97 6.83
C LYS A 85 15.75 -6.38 7.12
N GLY A 86 16.32 -7.07 8.12
CA GLY A 86 15.93 -8.43 8.47
C GLY A 86 14.44 -8.54 8.86
N MET A 87 13.97 -7.61 9.69
CA MET A 87 12.56 -7.54 10.08
C MET A 87 11.66 -7.25 8.88
N VAL A 88 12.04 -6.30 8.01
CA VAL A 88 11.27 -5.98 6.80
C VAL A 88 11.20 -7.17 5.84
N ILE A 89 12.29 -7.94 5.68
CA ILE A 89 12.30 -9.13 4.83
C ILE A 89 11.40 -10.22 5.42
N LEU A 90 11.51 -10.50 6.71
CA LEU A 90 10.72 -11.53 7.39
C LEU A 90 9.22 -11.21 7.31
N LEU A 91 8.82 -10.02 7.75
CA LEU A 91 7.43 -9.58 7.69
C LEU A 91 6.95 -9.48 6.23
N GLY A 92 7.83 -9.03 5.33
CA GLY A 92 7.58 -8.95 3.91
C GLY A 92 7.26 -10.30 3.29
N GLY A 93 7.97 -11.36 3.66
CA GLY A 93 7.68 -12.73 3.24
C GLY A 93 6.33 -13.20 3.79
N ILE A 94 6.12 -13.09 5.10
CA ILE A 94 4.90 -13.55 5.78
C ILE A 94 3.66 -12.87 5.21
N MET A 95 3.68 -11.54 5.02
CA MET A 95 2.50 -10.82 4.54
C MET A 95 2.09 -11.22 3.13
N ARG A 96 3.00 -11.77 2.32
CA ARG A 96 2.72 -12.17 0.92
C ARG A 96 2.12 -13.57 0.83
N LEU A 97 2.37 -14.46 1.81
CA LEU A 97 1.84 -15.84 1.83
C LEU A 97 0.31 -15.94 1.67
N PRO A 98 -0.52 -15.05 2.25
CA PRO A 98 -1.95 -15.00 2.00
C PRO A 98 -2.35 -15.09 0.52
N TRP A 99 -1.61 -14.43 -0.38
CA TRP A 99 -1.91 -14.45 -1.81
C TRP A 99 -1.61 -15.80 -2.46
N LEU A 100 -0.53 -16.47 -2.05
CA LEU A 100 -0.24 -17.84 -2.48
C LEU A 100 -1.30 -18.82 -1.96
N ILE A 101 -1.65 -18.69 -0.67
CA ILE A 101 -2.67 -19.53 -0.05
C ILE A 101 -4.00 -19.35 -0.81
N LEU A 102 -4.45 -18.11 -1.01
CA LEU A 102 -5.67 -17.81 -1.78
C LEU A 102 -5.60 -18.40 -3.20
N ALA A 103 -4.48 -18.25 -3.91
CA ALA A 103 -4.32 -18.80 -5.25
C ALA A 103 -4.52 -20.33 -5.29
N LEU A 104 -4.00 -21.05 -4.30
CA LEU A 104 -4.07 -22.50 -4.23
C LEU A 104 -5.44 -23.01 -3.78
N ILE A 105 -6.04 -22.37 -2.78
CA ILE A 105 -7.28 -22.87 -2.16
C ILE A 105 -8.55 -22.34 -2.85
N LEU A 106 -8.46 -21.33 -3.72
CA LEU A 106 -9.64 -20.68 -4.29
C LEU A 106 -10.64 -21.68 -4.96
N PRO A 107 -10.21 -22.67 -5.76
CA PRO A 107 -11.13 -23.65 -6.35
C PRO A 107 -11.87 -24.51 -5.31
N MET A 108 -11.28 -24.70 -4.13
CA MET A 108 -11.88 -25.47 -3.03
C MET A 108 -12.85 -24.60 -2.23
N ILE A 109 -12.45 -23.37 -1.87
CA ILE A 109 -13.30 -22.51 -1.04
C ILE A 109 -14.56 -22.07 -1.76
N VAL A 110 -14.55 -21.98 -3.10
CA VAL A 110 -15.74 -21.60 -3.90
C VAL A 110 -16.87 -22.62 -3.81
N GLN A 111 -16.57 -23.86 -3.43
CA GLN A 111 -17.57 -24.90 -3.23
C GLN A 111 -18.22 -24.84 -1.84
N LEU A 112 -17.68 -24.03 -0.92
CA LEU A 112 -18.23 -23.88 0.42
C LEU A 112 -19.46 -22.95 0.41
N PRO A 113 -20.48 -23.22 1.24
CA PRO A 113 -21.61 -22.31 1.37
C PRO A 113 -21.18 -20.97 1.99
N SER A 114 -21.92 -19.91 1.68
CA SER A 114 -21.77 -18.63 2.38
C SER A 114 -22.02 -18.83 3.90
N PRO A 115 -21.22 -18.24 4.80
CA PRO A 115 -20.24 -17.16 4.59
C PRO A 115 -18.76 -17.61 4.53
N TYR A 116 -18.47 -18.91 4.46
CA TYR A 116 -17.11 -19.42 4.64
C TYR A 116 -16.05 -18.86 3.66
N PRO A 117 -16.30 -18.71 2.34
CA PRO A 117 -15.31 -18.16 1.42
C PRO A 117 -14.90 -16.74 1.78
N LEU A 118 -15.87 -15.93 2.22
CA LEU A 118 -15.66 -14.54 2.65
C LEU A 118 -14.85 -14.47 3.93
N VAL A 119 -15.17 -15.31 4.92
CA VAL A 119 -14.43 -15.37 6.20
C VAL A 119 -12.97 -15.75 5.95
N ILE A 120 -12.72 -16.76 5.10
CA ILE A 120 -11.36 -17.19 4.73
C ILE A 120 -10.62 -16.05 4.02
N PHE A 121 -11.25 -15.42 3.02
CA PHE A 121 -10.66 -14.29 2.30
C PHE A 121 -10.28 -13.15 3.25
N PHE A 122 -11.23 -12.67 4.07
CA PHE A 122 -10.98 -11.54 4.96
C PHE A 122 -9.95 -11.86 6.05
N SER A 123 -9.88 -13.10 6.52
CA SER A 123 -8.85 -13.55 7.48
C SER A 123 -7.46 -13.48 6.87
N LEU A 124 -7.28 -14.01 5.65
CA LEU A 124 -6.02 -13.95 4.91
C LEU A 124 -5.66 -12.51 4.51
N TYR A 125 -6.65 -11.72 4.12
CA TYR A 125 -6.48 -10.33 3.76
C TYR A 125 -6.08 -9.45 4.96
N LEU A 126 -6.59 -9.73 6.15
CA LEU A 126 -6.19 -9.08 7.39
C LEU A 126 -4.71 -9.34 7.71
N ILE A 127 -4.22 -10.56 7.50
CA ILE A 127 -2.80 -10.89 7.66
C ILE A 127 -1.93 -10.07 6.69
N PHE A 128 -2.33 -9.98 5.42
CA PHE A 128 -1.63 -9.16 4.42
C PHE A 128 -1.59 -7.69 4.80
N THR A 129 -2.75 -7.08 5.08
CA THR A 129 -2.85 -5.64 5.39
C THR A 129 -2.13 -5.29 6.69
N THR A 130 -2.25 -6.13 7.72
CA THR A 130 -1.54 -5.97 9.00
C THR A 130 -0.04 -6.05 8.82
N GLY A 131 0.45 -7.05 8.07
CA GLY A 131 1.87 -7.16 7.74
C GLY A 131 2.39 -5.94 6.98
N TRP A 132 1.59 -5.39 6.07
CA TRP A 132 1.93 -4.16 5.36
C TRP A 132 2.05 -2.97 6.32
N GLY A 133 1.10 -2.81 7.25
CA GLY A 133 1.15 -1.78 8.29
C GLY A 133 2.38 -1.89 9.20
N LEU A 134 2.79 -3.11 9.56
CA LEU A 134 3.99 -3.33 10.38
C LEU A 134 5.31 -3.02 9.66
N ILE A 135 5.33 -3.04 8.33
CA ILE A 135 6.53 -2.83 7.50
C ILE A 135 6.78 -1.35 7.20
N ILE A 136 5.73 -0.54 7.08
CA ILE A 136 5.86 0.85 6.62
C ILE A 136 6.84 1.67 7.49
N PRO A 137 6.74 1.69 8.84
CA PRO A 137 7.65 2.47 9.67
C PRO A 137 9.11 1.99 9.60
N PRO A 138 9.43 0.68 9.71
CA PRO A 138 10.82 0.25 9.59
C PRO A 138 11.39 0.49 8.19
N TRP A 139 10.57 0.33 7.15
CA TRP A 139 10.97 0.66 5.78
C TRP A 139 11.27 2.14 5.62
N LEU A 140 10.40 3.04 6.09
CA LEU A 140 10.58 4.49 6.01
C LEU A 140 11.82 4.97 6.77
N ASP A 141 12.01 4.50 8.01
CA ASP A 141 13.20 4.86 8.80
C ASP A 141 14.48 4.32 8.16
N MET A 142 14.47 3.07 7.67
CA MET A 142 15.62 2.49 6.97
C MET A 142 15.96 3.30 5.71
N MET A 143 14.97 3.62 4.87
CA MET A 143 15.16 4.45 3.68
C MET A 143 15.67 5.84 4.04
N GLY A 144 15.20 6.43 5.14
CA GLY A 144 15.73 7.67 5.68
C GLY A 144 17.21 7.56 6.04
N ARG A 145 17.69 6.42 6.53
CA ARG A 145 19.09 6.22 6.91
C ARG A 145 20.02 5.94 5.73
N ILE A 146 19.56 5.19 4.72
CA ILE A 146 20.41 4.72 3.62
C ILE A 146 20.37 5.62 2.37
N ILE A 147 19.41 6.54 2.28
CA ILE A 147 19.28 7.51 1.19
C ILE A 147 19.70 8.90 1.66
N LEU A 148 20.58 9.54 0.88
CA LEU A 148 21.10 10.88 1.18
C LEU A 148 19.97 11.90 1.37
N PRO A 149 20.04 12.79 2.38
CA PRO A 149 18.96 13.74 2.69
C PRO A 149 18.48 14.56 1.50
N ASN A 150 19.42 15.07 0.67
CA ASN A 150 19.13 15.85 -0.54
C ASN A 150 18.58 15.04 -1.72
N LYS A 151 18.50 13.70 -1.60
CA LYS A 151 17.99 12.79 -2.65
C LYS A 151 16.72 12.05 -2.25
N ARG A 152 16.25 12.17 -0.99
CA ARG A 152 15.05 11.47 -0.50
C ARG A 152 13.78 11.85 -1.29
N GLY A 153 13.61 13.14 -1.60
CA GLY A 153 12.47 13.61 -2.40
C GLY A 153 12.45 13.00 -3.80
N ILE A 154 13.58 13.05 -4.52
CA ILE A 154 13.73 12.43 -5.84
C ILE A 154 13.52 10.92 -5.76
N PHE A 155 14.08 10.27 -4.73
CA PHE A 155 13.91 8.83 -4.52
C PHE A 155 12.43 8.44 -4.41
N LEU A 156 11.68 9.08 -3.52
CA LEU A 156 10.26 8.83 -3.32
C LEU A 156 9.44 9.24 -4.56
N GLY A 157 9.74 10.38 -5.16
CA GLY A 157 9.06 10.87 -6.35
C GLY A 157 9.18 9.89 -7.52
N ILE A 158 10.40 9.47 -7.86
CA ILE A 158 10.63 8.48 -8.93
C ILE A 158 9.97 7.15 -8.56
N ARG A 159 10.12 6.66 -7.33
CA ARG A 159 9.51 5.40 -6.87
C ARG A 159 8.00 5.39 -7.07
N PHE A 160 7.31 6.45 -6.66
CA PHE A 160 5.85 6.52 -6.76
C PHE A 160 5.37 6.78 -8.19
N THR A 161 6.06 7.63 -8.96
CA THR A 161 5.69 7.92 -10.36
C THR A 161 5.92 6.70 -11.25
N LEU A 162 7.11 6.11 -11.22
CA LEU A 162 7.39 4.89 -11.97
C LEU A 162 6.53 3.72 -11.48
N GLY A 163 6.30 3.61 -10.17
CA GLY A 163 5.39 2.61 -9.61
C GLY A 163 3.99 2.72 -10.22
N ARG A 164 3.41 3.93 -10.30
CA ARG A 164 2.09 4.14 -10.92
C ARG A 164 2.10 3.82 -12.41
N VAL A 165 3.03 4.37 -13.18
CA VAL A 165 3.10 4.16 -14.65
C VAL A 165 3.34 2.68 -14.98
N LEU A 166 4.30 2.05 -14.33
CA LEU A 166 4.68 0.65 -14.60
C LEU A 166 3.74 -0.36 -13.95
N SER A 167 2.79 0.07 -13.11
CA SER A 167 1.71 -0.78 -12.61
C SER A 167 0.54 -0.93 -13.59
N ILE A 168 0.43 -0.07 -14.62
CA ILE A 168 -0.58 -0.16 -15.69
C ILE A 168 -0.47 -1.50 -16.46
N PRO A 169 0.72 -1.97 -16.89
CA PRO A 169 0.89 -3.32 -17.44
C PRO A 169 0.34 -4.44 -16.54
N GLY A 170 0.50 -4.35 -15.22
CA GLY A 170 -0.07 -5.33 -14.28
C GLY A 170 -1.61 -5.32 -14.27
N ALA A 171 -2.21 -4.13 -14.39
CA ALA A 171 -3.66 -3.97 -14.53
C ALA A 171 -4.20 -4.51 -15.86
N ILE A 172 -3.47 -4.28 -16.96
CA ILE A 172 -3.79 -4.82 -18.28
C ILE A 172 -3.65 -6.35 -18.29
N LEU A 173 -2.59 -6.88 -17.68
CA LEU A 173 -2.41 -8.31 -17.50
C LEU A 173 -3.56 -8.93 -16.72
N THR A 174 -4.02 -8.25 -15.67
CA THR A 174 -5.21 -8.66 -14.90
C THR A 174 -6.46 -8.74 -15.76
N PHE A 175 -6.68 -7.78 -16.66
CA PHE A 175 -7.79 -7.85 -17.62
C PHE A 175 -7.71 -9.10 -18.50
N PHE A 176 -6.53 -9.40 -19.07
CA PHE A 176 -6.35 -10.56 -19.94
C PHE A 176 -6.49 -11.89 -19.19
N ILE A 177 -5.95 -12.01 -17.98
CA ILE A 177 -6.11 -13.20 -17.13
C ILE A 177 -7.59 -13.41 -16.82
N ILE A 178 -8.30 -12.37 -16.37
CA ILE A 178 -9.72 -12.52 -15.99
C ILE A 178 -10.60 -12.84 -17.20
N LYS A 179 -10.30 -12.27 -18.37
CA LYS A 179 -11.02 -12.56 -19.62
C LYS A 179 -10.74 -13.98 -20.13
N GLY A 180 -9.51 -14.47 -19.99
CA GLY A 180 -9.06 -15.71 -20.61
C GLY A 180 -9.44 -16.99 -19.86
N PHE A 181 -9.75 -16.89 -18.57
CA PHE A 181 -10.02 -18.06 -17.72
C PHE A 181 -11.39 -17.96 -17.02
N PRO A 182 -12.11 -19.08 -16.85
CA PRO A 182 -13.36 -19.08 -16.11
C PRO A 182 -13.11 -18.87 -14.62
N PHE A 183 -14.13 -18.37 -13.93
CA PHE A 183 -14.13 -18.37 -12.46
C PHE A 183 -14.15 -19.82 -11.95
N PRO A 184 -13.33 -20.18 -10.93
CA PRO A 184 -12.50 -19.31 -10.11
C PRO A 184 -11.03 -19.16 -10.55
N TYR A 185 -10.60 -19.84 -11.60
CA TYR A 185 -9.21 -19.91 -12.03
C TYR A 185 -8.64 -18.56 -12.49
N ASN A 186 -9.49 -17.67 -13.03
CA ASN A 186 -9.09 -16.30 -13.33
C ASN A 186 -8.48 -15.57 -12.12
N PHE A 187 -9.21 -15.44 -11.01
CA PHE A 187 -8.73 -14.74 -9.83
C PHE A 187 -7.61 -15.50 -9.12
N ALA A 188 -7.65 -16.85 -9.14
CA ALA A 188 -6.56 -17.67 -8.63
C ALA A 188 -5.23 -17.35 -9.34
N LEU A 189 -5.26 -17.22 -10.67
CA LEU A 189 -4.10 -16.82 -11.47
C LEU A 189 -3.66 -15.38 -11.15
N CYS A 190 -4.59 -14.44 -10.98
CA CYS A 190 -4.25 -13.09 -10.54
C CYS A 190 -3.51 -13.09 -9.19
N PHE A 191 -3.99 -13.87 -8.21
CA PHE A 191 -3.35 -14.00 -6.90
C PHE A 191 -1.97 -14.68 -6.99
N ALA A 192 -1.83 -15.73 -7.80
CA ALA A 192 -0.56 -16.41 -8.01
C ALA A 192 0.47 -15.48 -8.67
N THR A 193 0.08 -14.79 -9.74
CA THR A 193 0.96 -13.85 -10.45
C THR A 193 1.32 -12.66 -9.56
N ALA A 194 0.37 -12.11 -8.81
CA ALA A 194 0.63 -11.07 -7.82
C ALA A 194 1.65 -11.55 -6.77
N PHE A 195 1.49 -12.76 -6.23
CA PHE A 195 2.45 -13.34 -5.29
C PHE A 195 3.87 -13.40 -5.88
N ILE A 196 4.03 -13.91 -7.10
CA ILE A 196 5.34 -14.01 -7.77
C ILE A 196 5.98 -12.62 -7.91
N ILE A 197 5.23 -11.65 -8.42
CA ILE A 197 5.73 -10.29 -8.68
C ILE A 197 6.04 -9.55 -7.37
N LEU A 198 5.21 -9.70 -6.35
CA LEU A 198 5.46 -9.13 -5.03
C LEU A 198 6.71 -9.74 -4.38
N ASN A 199 6.97 -11.04 -4.56
CA ASN A 199 8.21 -11.67 -4.10
C ASN A 199 9.42 -11.21 -4.91
N LEU A 200 9.27 -10.89 -6.19
CA LEU A 200 10.33 -10.25 -6.96
C LEU A 200 10.67 -8.85 -6.42
N SER A 201 9.68 -8.07 -5.98
CA SER A 201 9.92 -6.83 -5.21
C SER A 201 10.71 -7.10 -3.93
N LEU A 202 10.31 -8.12 -3.16
CA LEU A 202 11.02 -8.51 -1.94
C LEU A 202 12.46 -8.95 -2.21
N PHE A 203 12.68 -9.66 -3.31
CA PHE A 203 14.01 -10.04 -3.78
C PHE A 203 14.87 -8.80 -4.05
N PHE A 204 14.37 -7.83 -4.81
CA PHE A 204 15.09 -6.57 -5.00
C PHE A 204 15.34 -5.88 -3.66
N PHE A 205 14.33 -5.72 -2.82
CA PHE A 205 14.51 -5.15 -1.49
C PHE A 205 15.59 -5.86 -0.66
N SER A 206 15.69 -7.20 -0.77
CA SER A 206 16.72 -7.99 -0.08
C SER A 206 18.14 -7.66 -0.51
N LEU A 207 18.33 -7.04 -1.68
CA LEU A 207 19.62 -6.56 -2.17
C LEU A 207 20.02 -5.19 -1.60
N THR A 208 19.12 -4.54 -0.83
CA THR A 208 19.40 -3.25 -0.18
C THR A 208 20.57 -3.38 0.79
N ARG A 209 21.51 -2.44 0.73
CA ARG A 209 22.67 -2.38 1.62
C ARG A 209 22.35 -1.44 2.78
N GLU A 210 21.99 -2.04 3.92
CA GLU A 210 21.83 -1.34 5.18
C GLU A 210 23.11 -1.46 6.01
N ILE A 211 23.56 -0.35 6.59
CA ILE A 211 24.71 -0.28 7.49
C ILE A 211 24.14 -0.04 8.91
N PRO A 212 24.67 -0.70 9.95
CA PRO A 212 24.25 -0.45 11.32
C PRO A 212 24.32 1.04 11.66
N TYR A 213 23.22 1.58 12.16
CA TYR A 213 23.17 2.98 12.55
C TYR A 213 23.92 3.19 13.89
N PRO A 214 24.82 4.19 14.00
CA PRO A 214 25.72 4.32 15.13
C PRO A 214 25.06 4.82 16.43
N VAL A 215 23.84 5.36 16.36
CA VAL A 215 23.12 5.90 17.53
C VAL A 215 21.80 5.16 17.73
N VAL A 216 21.71 4.35 18.77
CA VAL A 216 20.47 3.65 19.13
C VAL A 216 19.71 4.49 20.17
N LYS A 217 18.48 4.89 19.87
CA LYS A 217 17.62 5.57 20.85
C LYS A 217 17.27 4.61 21.99
N LYS A 218 17.19 5.13 23.22
CA LYS A 218 16.72 4.34 24.38
C LYS A 218 15.27 3.92 24.15
N LYS A 219 14.97 2.65 24.44
CA LYS A 219 13.59 2.12 24.42
C LYS A 219 12.77 2.85 25.48
N ILE A 220 11.72 3.54 25.05
CA ILE A 220 10.60 3.93 25.92
C ILE A 220 9.69 2.71 26.03
N ALA A 221 8.93 2.55 27.11
CA ALA A 221 7.90 1.50 27.17
C ALA A 221 6.65 1.90 26.36
N LEU A 222 5.92 0.92 25.81
CA LEU A 222 4.78 1.15 24.92
C LEU A 222 3.65 1.94 25.60
N PHE A 223 3.35 1.62 26.86
CA PHE A 223 2.24 2.24 27.58
C PHE A 223 2.48 3.74 27.87
N PRO A 224 3.65 4.18 28.37
CA PRO A 224 3.99 5.60 28.43
C PRO A 224 3.91 6.32 27.08
N PHE A 225 4.35 5.68 26.00
CA PHE A 225 4.25 6.23 24.64
C PHE A 225 2.78 6.44 24.24
N LEU A 226 1.92 5.42 24.38
CA LEU A 226 0.50 5.53 24.04
C LEU A 226 -0.22 6.59 24.91
N LYS A 227 0.10 6.67 26.20
CA LYS A 227 -0.47 7.68 27.12
C LYS A 227 -0.07 9.12 26.75
N SER A 228 1.05 9.30 26.03
CA SER A 228 1.50 10.62 25.57
C SER A 228 0.74 11.14 24.34
N LEU A 229 0.17 10.25 23.52
CA LEU A 229 -0.46 10.60 22.23
C LEU A 229 -1.65 11.57 22.39
N PRO A 230 -2.61 11.39 23.33
CA PRO A 230 -3.71 12.34 23.49
C PRO A 230 -3.23 13.74 23.91
N GLY A 231 -2.10 13.83 24.61
CA GLY A 231 -1.49 15.09 25.02
C GLY A 231 -0.99 15.92 23.83
N ILE A 232 -0.51 15.26 22.77
CA ILE A 232 -0.06 15.92 21.53
C ILE A 232 -1.26 16.56 20.82
N LEU A 233 -2.36 15.81 20.67
CA LEU A 233 -3.59 16.30 20.04
C LEU A 233 -4.22 17.48 20.78
N ARG A 234 -4.09 17.54 22.12
CA ARG A 234 -4.63 18.64 22.93
C ARG A 234 -3.76 19.89 22.93
N ARG A 235 -2.44 19.76 22.75
CA ARG A 235 -1.50 20.88 22.77
C ARG A 235 -1.47 21.67 21.46
N ASP A 236 -1.75 21.00 20.35
CA ASP A 236 -1.74 21.61 19.03
C ASP A 236 -3.14 21.52 18.40
N THR A 237 -3.92 22.59 18.56
CA THR A 237 -5.28 22.68 18.02
C THR A 237 -5.30 22.68 16.49
N ASN A 238 -4.26 23.23 15.84
CA ASN A 238 -4.15 23.19 14.38
C ASN A 238 -3.93 21.76 13.90
N PHE A 239 -3.09 20.99 14.60
CA PHE A 239 -2.91 19.57 14.33
C PHE A 239 -4.19 18.77 14.55
N LEU A 240 -4.96 19.07 15.61
CA LEU A 240 -6.26 18.42 15.83
C LEU A 240 -7.24 18.70 14.67
N TYR A 241 -7.43 19.96 14.29
CA TYR A 241 -8.32 20.33 13.18
C TYR A 241 -7.87 19.75 11.85
N TYR A 242 -6.57 19.71 11.60
CA TYR A 242 -6.00 19.03 10.44
C TYR A 242 -6.37 17.55 10.41
N ASN A 243 -6.19 16.82 11.53
CA ASN A 243 -6.53 15.41 11.62
C ASN A 243 -8.04 15.17 11.41
N ILE A 244 -8.90 15.96 12.04
CA ILE A 244 -10.36 15.86 11.85
C ILE A 244 -10.72 16.09 10.37
N SER A 245 -10.17 17.13 9.75
CA SER A 245 -10.43 17.44 8.33
C SER A 245 -9.95 16.31 7.42
N TYR A 246 -8.76 15.78 7.69
CA TYR A 246 -8.20 14.66 6.93
C TYR A 246 -9.03 13.39 7.08
N THR A 247 -9.52 13.09 8.28
CA THR A 247 -10.43 11.96 8.53
C THR A 247 -11.74 12.11 7.76
N LEU A 248 -12.35 13.30 7.77
CA LEU A 248 -13.58 13.57 7.01
C LEU A 248 -13.37 13.39 5.50
N ILE A 249 -12.25 13.88 4.95
CA ILE A 249 -11.89 13.65 3.55
C ILE A 249 -11.64 12.16 3.30
N ALA A 250 -11.01 11.43 4.22
CA ALA A 250 -10.73 10.01 4.04
C ALA A 250 -12.01 9.16 3.92
N PHE A 251 -13.14 9.56 4.53
CA PHE A 251 -14.42 8.88 4.38
C PHE A 251 -14.93 8.87 2.93
N THR A 252 -14.55 9.85 2.09
CA THR A 252 -14.94 9.83 0.67
C THR A 252 -14.30 8.66 -0.09
N ASN A 253 -13.21 8.09 0.41
CA ASN A 253 -12.56 6.95 -0.22
C ASN A 253 -13.31 5.62 -0.03
N LEU A 254 -14.26 5.53 0.91
CA LEU A 254 -15.03 4.31 1.15
C LEU A 254 -15.83 3.88 -0.10
N SER A 255 -16.33 4.85 -0.87
CA SER A 255 -17.12 4.60 -2.08
C SER A 255 -16.27 4.14 -3.27
N LEU A 256 -14.95 4.37 -3.27
CA LEU A 256 -14.07 4.04 -4.40
C LEU A 256 -14.14 2.56 -4.78
N SER A 257 -14.25 1.68 -3.78
CA SER A 257 -14.38 0.24 -3.99
C SER A 257 -15.71 -0.17 -4.66
N LEU A 258 -16.75 0.66 -4.51
CA LEU A 258 -18.08 0.39 -5.05
C LEU A 258 -18.26 0.89 -6.48
N TYR A 259 -17.49 1.88 -6.93
CA TYR A 259 -17.60 2.39 -8.30
C TYR A 259 -17.26 1.34 -9.36
N SER A 260 -16.24 0.51 -9.11
CA SER A 260 -15.88 -0.58 -10.02
C SER A 260 -16.98 -1.64 -10.09
N VAL A 261 -17.58 -1.99 -8.95
CA VAL A 261 -18.69 -2.94 -8.87
C VAL A 261 -19.94 -2.39 -9.55
N TYR A 262 -20.29 -1.12 -9.26
CA TYR A 262 -21.44 -0.45 -9.88
C TYR A 262 -21.32 -0.42 -11.41
N ALA A 263 -20.14 -0.08 -11.94
CA ALA A 263 -19.93 -0.05 -13.39
C ALA A 263 -20.04 -1.45 -14.02
N VAL A 264 -19.53 -2.50 -13.35
CA VAL A 264 -19.69 -3.88 -13.81
C VAL A 264 -21.17 -4.30 -13.83
N GLU A 265 -21.93 -3.97 -12.78
CA GLU A 265 -23.34 -4.34 -12.66
C GLU A 265 -24.24 -3.56 -13.63
N HIS A 266 -24.16 -2.23 -13.59
CA HIS A 266 -25.08 -1.35 -14.31
C HIS A 266 -24.93 -1.45 -15.83
N PHE A 267 -23.69 -1.61 -16.31
CA PHE A 267 -23.39 -1.73 -17.74
C PHE A 267 -23.23 -3.18 -18.20
N HIS A 268 -23.53 -4.16 -17.32
CA HIS A 268 -23.40 -5.60 -17.60
C HIS A 268 -22.01 -5.97 -18.17
N LEU A 269 -20.95 -5.36 -17.64
CA LEU A 269 -19.60 -5.59 -18.14
C LEU A 269 -19.04 -6.90 -17.60
N PRO A 270 -18.18 -7.60 -18.37
CA PRO A 270 -17.41 -8.72 -17.84
C PRO A 270 -16.51 -8.29 -16.67
N SER A 271 -16.30 -9.19 -15.69
CA SER A 271 -15.42 -8.94 -14.54
C SER A 271 -13.99 -8.57 -14.91
N SER A 272 -13.54 -8.89 -16.13
CA SER A 272 -12.23 -8.49 -16.65
C SER A 272 -12.03 -6.98 -16.69
N TYR A 273 -13.11 -6.19 -16.83
CA TYR A 273 -13.05 -4.73 -16.81
C TYR A 273 -12.51 -4.17 -15.49
N ALA A 274 -12.46 -4.95 -14.40
CA ALA A 274 -11.72 -4.58 -13.20
C ALA A 274 -10.26 -4.21 -13.51
N GLY A 275 -9.61 -4.93 -14.43
CA GLY A 275 -8.26 -4.61 -14.90
C GLY A 275 -8.20 -3.27 -15.65
N ILE A 276 -9.18 -2.98 -16.51
CA ILE A 276 -9.28 -1.70 -17.23
C ILE A 276 -9.49 -0.55 -16.25
N PHE A 277 -10.42 -0.68 -15.31
CA PHE A 277 -10.66 0.34 -14.28
C PHE A 277 -9.42 0.59 -13.42
N THR A 278 -8.66 -0.46 -13.12
CA THR A 278 -7.38 -0.32 -12.42
C THR A 278 -6.37 0.47 -13.25
N ALA A 279 -6.23 0.16 -14.54
CA ALA A 279 -5.32 0.86 -15.45
C ALA A 279 -5.68 2.35 -15.58
N LEU A 280 -6.96 2.66 -15.75
CA LEU A 280 -7.46 4.04 -15.79
C LEU A 280 -7.17 4.77 -14.49
N PHE A 281 -7.49 4.16 -13.34
CA PHE A 281 -7.24 4.74 -12.02
C PHE A 281 -5.75 5.06 -11.80
N LEU A 282 -4.85 4.15 -12.16
CA LEU A 282 -3.41 4.34 -12.04
C LEU A 282 -2.88 5.40 -13.01
N GLY A 283 -3.38 5.42 -14.24
CA GLY A 283 -3.05 6.45 -15.24
C GLY A 283 -3.50 7.84 -14.80
N SER A 284 -4.73 7.96 -14.28
CA SER A 284 -5.24 9.20 -13.70
C SER A 284 -4.37 9.66 -12.52
N GLN A 285 -3.97 8.77 -11.61
CA GLN A 285 -3.05 9.13 -10.52
C GLN A 285 -1.67 9.57 -11.00
N ALA A 286 -1.13 8.95 -12.04
CA ALA A 286 0.17 9.32 -12.60
C ALA A 286 0.12 10.72 -13.21
N LEU A 287 -0.93 11.02 -14.00
CA LEU A 287 -1.12 12.32 -14.64
C LEU A 287 -1.41 13.43 -13.62
N THR A 288 -2.37 13.17 -12.72
CA THR A 288 -2.77 14.15 -11.71
C THR A 288 -1.69 14.37 -10.65
N GLY A 289 -0.85 13.38 -10.36
CA GLY A 289 0.27 13.54 -9.42
C GLY A 289 1.25 14.64 -9.81
N LEU A 290 1.53 14.81 -11.11
CA LEU A 290 2.36 15.90 -11.62
C LEU A 290 1.67 17.26 -11.43
N LEU A 291 0.37 17.34 -11.70
CA LEU A 291 -0.44 18.54 -11.51
C LEU A 291 -0.48 18.94 -10.03
N TRP A 292 -0.78 18.00 -9.14
CA TRP A 292 -0.84 18.24 -7.69
C TRP A 292 0.51 18.59 -7.09
N GLY A 293 1.60 18.03 -7.63
CA GLY A 293 2.97 18.42 -7.27
C GLY A 293 3.23 19.89 -7.61
N ALA A 294 2.97 20.30 -8.85
CA ALA A 294 3.16 21.69 -9.28
C ALA A 294 2.27 22.69 -8.51
N ILE A 295 1.02 22.31 -8.21
CA ILE A 295 0.12 23.13 -7.38
C ILE A 295 0.65 23.22 -5.94
N GLY A 296 1.10 22.11 -5.37
CA GLY A 296 1.66 22.06 -4.03
C GLY A 296 2.91 22.93 -3.87
N ASP A 297 3.81 22.90 -4.84
CA ASP A 297 5.04 23.70 -4.83
C ASP A 297 4.78 25.21 -4.97
N ARG A 298 3.79 25.59 -5.77
CA ARG A 298 3.48 27.02 -6.05
C ARG A 298 2.54 27.65 -5.03
N TYR A 299 1.54 26.91 -4.56
CA TYR A 299 0.42 27.45 -3.77
C TYR A 299 0.26 26.80 -2.39
N GLY A 300 1.14 25.85 -2.05
CA GLY A 300 1.10 25.12 -0.79
C GLY A 300 0.10 23.96 -0.78
N HIS A 301 0.35 22.97 0.09
CA HIS A 301 -0.45 21.73 0.14
C HIS A 301 -1.89 21.89 0.69
N LYS A 302 -2.19 23.00 1.38
CA LYS A 302 -3.55 23.29 1.87
C LYS A 302 -4.55 23.43 0.70
N LEU A 303 -4.15 24.12 -0.37
CA LEU A 303 -5.00 24.31 -1.54
C LEU A 303 -5.32 22.96 -2.20
N SER A 304 -4.32 22.08 -2.34
CA SER A 304 -4.52 20.73 -2.87
C SER A 304 -5.53 19.92 -2.06
N MET A 305 -5.51 20.02 -0.72
CA MET A 305 -6.50 19.35 0.13
C MET A 305 -7.92 19.89 -0.07
N VAL A 306 -8.08 21.22 -0.15
CA VAL A 306 -9.40 21.84 -0.35
C VAL A 306 -9.98 21.47 -1.72
N ILE A 307 -9.17 21.54 -2.78
CA ILE A 307 -9.64 21.15 -4.12
C ILE A 307 -9.97 19.65 -4.15
N SER A 308 -9.16 18.79 -3.52
CA SER A 308 -9.45 17.36 -3.42
C SER A 308 -10.79 17.09 -2.71
N ALA A 309 -11.10 17.82 -1.65
CA ALA A 309 -12.38 17.69 -0.94
C ALA A 309 -13.56 18.12 -1.84
N LEU A 310 -13.44 19.26 -2.52
CA LEU A 310 -14.46 19.76 -3.45
C LEU A 310 -14.69 18.79 -4.62
N MET A 311 -13.63 18.27 -5.23
CA MET A 311 -13.71 17.28 -6.29
C MET A 311 -14.37 15.99 -5.81
N SER A 312 -14.11 15.57 -4.57
CA SER A 312 -14.75 14.37 -3.99
C SER A 312 -16.24 14.56 -3.77
N ILE A 313 -16.68 15.77 -3.36
CA ILE A 313 -18.09 16.11 -3.21
C ILE A 313 -18.78 16.13 -4.59
N LEU A 314 -18.16 16.78 -5.58
CA LEU A 314 -18.68 16.82 -6.95
C LEU A 314 -18.78 15.44 -7.58
N ALA A 315 -17.85 14.54 -7.28
CA ALA A 315 -17.89 13.17 -7.78
C ALA A 315 -19.02 12.30 -7.16
N ALA A 316 -19.61 12.75 -6.05
CA ALA A 316 -20.70 12.05 -5.38
C ALA A 316 -22.10 12.55 -5.78
N LEU A 317 -22.17 13.67 -6.52
CA LEU A 317 -23.40 14.24 -7.08
C LEU A 317 -23.70 13.62 -8.45
#